data_AF-M3E405-F1
#
_entry.id   AF-M3E405-F1
#
_cell.length_a   1.000
_cell.length_b   1.000
_cell.length_c   1.000
_cell.angle_alpha   90.00
_cell.angle_beta   90.00
_cell.angle_gamma   90.00
#
_symmetry.space_group_name_H-M   'P 1'
#
loop_
_entity.id
_entity.type
_entity.pdbx_description
1 polymer ?
#
loop_
_entity_poly.entity_id
_entity_poly.type
_entity_poly.pdbx_seq_one_letter_code
_entity_poly.pdbx_strand_id
1 'polypeptide(L)' 'MGTLTSLGFTDLFKNVGTLTSLGFADLFKNVETLTNLGFTDLFKNVGTLTSLGFADLF' A
#
# COMPACT_ATOMS: atom_id res chain seq x y z
N MET A 1 -8.07 -13.67 0.50
CA MET A 1 -7.12 -12.55 0.35
C MET A 1 -7.03 -12.22 -1.12
N GLY A 2 -7.55 -11.06 -1.53
CA GLY A 2 -7.55 -10.63 -2.93
C GLY A 2 -6.37 -9.72 -3.25
N THR A 3 -6.03 -9.62 -4.53
CA THR A 3 -5.10 -8.63 -5.07
C THR A 3 -5.88 -7.37 -5.41
N LEU A 4 -5.40 -6.22 -4.94
CA LEU A 4 -5.95 -4.92 -5.26
C LEU A 4 -4.91 -4.13 -6.05
N THR A 5 -5.29 -3.69 -7.25
CA THR A 5 -4.46 -2.85 -8.10
C THR A 5 -5.15 -1.50 -8.26
N SER A 6 -4.43 -0.42 -7.96
CA SER A 6 -4.94 0.94 -8.11
C SER A 6 -3.95 1.84 -8.83
N LEU A 7 -4.48 2.66 -9.74
CA LEU A 7 -3.75 3.56 -10.62
C LEU A 7 -4.22 4.99 -10.30
N GLY A 8 -3.38 5.78 -9.62
CA GLY A 8 -3.70 7.14 -9.18
C GLY A 8 -3.71 7.29 -7.66
N PHE A 9 -4.80 7.85 -7.13
CA PHE A 9 -5.01 8.03 -5.68
C PHE A 9 -5.84 6.89 -5.11
N THR A 10 -5.33 6.28 -4.06
CA THR A 10 -5.92 5.10 -3.41
C THR A 10 -6.04 5.36 -1.93
N ASP A 11 -7.26 5.30 -1.40
CA ASP A 11 -7.54 5.68 -0.02
C ASP A 11 -8.01 4.47 0.81
N LEU A 12 -7.48 4.36 2.03
CA LEU A 12 -7.86 3.48 3.14
C LEU A 12 -8.36 2.07 2.80
N PHE A 13 -7.45 1.08 2.85
CA PHE A 13 -7.85 -0.34 2.83
C PHE A 13 -7.45 -1.10 4.10
N LYS A 14 -8.34 -2.00 4.52
CA LYS A 14 -8.16 -2.87 5.70
C LYS A 14 -8.17 -4.34 5.24
N ASN A 15 -7.20 -5.13 5.69
CA ASN A 15 -7.01 -6.54 5.33
C ASN A 15 -6.88 -6.77 3.82
N VAL A 16 -5.77 -6.32 3.24
CA VAL A 16 -5.44 -6.58 1.84
C VAL A 16 -4.36 -7.64 1.77
N GLY A 17 -4.55 -8.67 0.93
CA GLY A 17 -3.50 -9.67 0.70
C GLY A 17 -2.33 -9.04 -0.04
N THR A 18 -2.59 -8.58 -1.25
CA THR A 18 -1.59 -7.92 -2.08
C THR A 18 -2.13 -6.59 -2.56
N LEU A 19 -1.45 -5.49 -2.26
CA LEU A 19 -1.74 -4.19 -2.84
C LEU A 19 -0.66 -3.82 -3.85
N THR A 20 -1.06 -3.45 -5.05
CA THR A 20 -0.21 -2.75 -6.02
C THR A 20 -0.79 -1.37 -6.26
N SER A 21 -0.05 -0.33 -5.89
CA SER A 21 -0.43 1.06 -6.13
C SER A 21 0.57 1.72 -7.09
N LEU A 22 0.05 2.53 -8.00
CA LEU A 22 0.84 3.34 -8.92
C LEU A 22 0.38 4.79 -8.79
N GLY A 23 1.04 5.56 -7.90
CA GLY A 23 0.64 6.91 -7.54
C GLY A 23 0.68 7.18 -6.03
N PHE A 24 -0.35 7.82 -5.50
CA PHE A 24 -0.47 8.12 -4.07
C PHE A 24 -1.38 7.09 -3.40
N ALA A 25 -0.89 6.45 -2.35
CA ALA A 25 -1.68 5.52 -1.56
C ALA A 25 -1.66 5.94 -0.08
N ASP A 26 -2.83 6.09 0.52
CA ASP A 26 -2.98 6.58 1.89
C ASP A 26 -3.61 5.50 2.79
N LEU A 27 -2.94 5.23 3.92
CA LEU A 27 -3.41 4.48 5.08
C LEU A 27 -3.83 3.02 4.84
N PHE A 28 -2.93 2.06 5.04
CA PHE A 28 -3.29 0.63 4.99
C PHE A 28 -3.06 -0.10 6.30
N LYS A 29 -4.02 -0.95 6.68
CA LYS A 29 -3.95 -1.80 7.88
C LYS A 29 -4.02 -3.28 7.52
N ASN A 30 -3.04 -4.06 8.01
CA ASN A 30 -2.86 -5.48 7.70
C ASN A 30 -2.74 -5.72 6.19
N VAL A 31 -1.57 -5.40 5.63
CA VAL A 31 -1.25 -5.74 4.25
C VAL A 31 -0.19 -6.82 4.23
N GLU A 32 -0.45 -7.94 3.59
CA GLU A 32 0.55 -9.01 3.50
C GLU A 32 1.71 -8.59 2.61
N THR A 33 1.41 -8.07 1.42
CA THR A 33 2.40 -7.56 0.47
C THR A 33 1.94 -6.25 -0.15
N LEU A 34 2.73 -5.20 0.02
CA LEU A 34 2.55 -3.92 -0.64
C LEU A 34 3.64 -3.70 -1.68
N THR A 35 3.23 -3.40 -2.91
CA THR A 35 4.06 -2.78 -3.94
C THR A 35 3.51 -1.40 -4.25
N ASN A 36 4.29 -0.34 -4.01
CA ASN A 36 3.94 1.01 -4.47
C ASN A 36 5.02 1.60 -5.36
N LEU A 37 4.60 2.31 -6.42
CA LEU A 37 5.48 3.11 -7.25
C LEU A 37 4.90 4.54 -7.25
N GLY A 38 5.39 5.34 -6.29
CA GLY A 38 4.89 6.69 -6.01
C GLY A 38 5.03 7.05 -4.53
N PHE A 39 4.07 7.77 -3.98
CA PHE A 39 4.08 8.20 -2.58
C PHE A 39 3.11 7.34 -1.77
N THR A 40 3.50 6.97 -0.56
CA THR A 40 2.69 6.13 0.31
C THR A 40 2.76 6.63 1.72
N ASP A 41 1.61 6.80 2.37
CA ASP A 41 1.54 7.29 3.73
C ASP A 41 0.87 6.26 4.66
N LEU A 42 1.47 6.05 5.83
CA LEU A 42 0.89 5.40 7.00
C LEU A 42 0.48 3.91 6.83
N PHE A 43 1.45 3.01 6.99
CA PHE A 43 1.23 1.56 7.01
C PHE A 43 1.26 0.97 8.41
N LYS A 44 0.25 0.18 8.77
CA LYS A 44 0.27 -0.64 9.99
C LYS A 44 0.19 -2.12 9.66
N ASN A 45 1.16 -2.86 10.18
CA ASN A 45 1.22 -4.32 10.09
C ASN A 45 1.35 -4.79 8.63
N VAL A 46 2.44 -4.37 7.98
CA VAL A 46 2.78 -4.80 6.62
C VAL A 46 3.78 -5.94 6.69
N GLY A 47 3.49 -7.05 6.03
CA GLY A 47 4.40 -8.20 5.96
C GLY A 47 5.62 -7.88 5.09
N THR A 48 5.38 -7.48 3.84
CA THR A 48 6.43 -7.11 2.89
C THR A 48 6.08 -5.81 2.20
N LEU A 49 6.98 -4.82 2.26
CA LEU A 49 6.83 -3.51 1.64
C LEU A 49 7.91 -3.33 0.56
N THR A 50 7.48 -3.15 -0.69
CA THR A 50 8.33 -2.72 -1.80
C THR A 50 7.84 -1.37 -2.30
N SER A 51 8.61 -0.30 -2.07
CA SER A 51 8.28 1.03 -2.57
C SER A 51 9.37 1.54 -3.50
N LEU A 52 8.99 1.96 -4.70
CA LEU A 52 9.83 2.67 -5.67
C LEU A 52 9.54 4.18 -5.66
N GLY A 53 9.33 4.73 -4.45
CA GLY A 53 9.16 6.15 -4.20
C GLY A 53 9.19 6.42 -2.70
N PHE A 54 8.44 7.42 -2.23
CA PHE A 54 8.42 7.74 -0.81
C PHE A 54 7.41 6.85 -0.08
N ALA A 55 7.81 6.27 1.05
CA ALA A 55 6.91 5.50 1.91
C ALA A 55 7.14 5.90 3.35
N ASP A 56 6.09 6.39 4.00
CA ASP A 56 6.08 6.72 5.41
C ASP A 56 5.42 5.58 6.20
N LEU A 57 6.16 5.00 7.16
CA LEU A 57 5.78 3.80 7.91
C LEU A 57 5.73 4.15 9.40
N PHE A 58 4.56 3.99 10.02
CA PHE A 58 4.23 4.46 11.37
C PHE A 58 3.67 3.35 12.28
#